data_AF-A0A7C2Q4C1-F1
#
_entry.id   AF-A0A7C2Q4C1-F1
#
_cell.length_a   1.000
_cell.length_b   1.000
_cell.length_c   1.000
_cell.angle_alpha   90.00
_cell.angle_beta   90.00
_cell.angle_gamma   90.00
#
_symmetry.space_group_name_H-M   'P 1'
#
loop_
_entity.id
_entity.type
_entity.pdbx_description
1 polymer ?
#
loop_
_entity_poly.entity_id
_entity_poly.type
_entity_poly.pdbx_seq_one_letter_code
_entity_poly.pdbx_strand_id
1 'polypeptide(L)'
;VADLYKDGILKKPAHYAYPFPDLLAFHDAPTPIEQKLFVMHLEHRMRTFQGTFHANPDYALWYGWSEMKRALTEIRAMAEELRRAHQPRKR
;
A
#
# COMPACT_ATOMS: atom_id res chain seq x y z
N VAL A 1 4.63 -1.44 -4.60
CA VAL A 1 4.70 0.04 -4.65
C VAL A 1 6.12 0.51 -4.89
N ALA A 2 7.11 0.09 -4.09
CA ALA A 2 8.53 0.44 -4.31
C ALA A 2 9.02 0.18 -5.76
N ASP A 3 8.64 -0.95 -6.37
CA ASP A 3 9.02 -1.20 -7.77
C ASP A 3 8.46 -0.16 -8.74
N LEU A 4 7.29 0.44 -8.49
CA LEU A 4 6.76 1.49 -9.37
C LEU A 4 7.59 2.77 -9.31
N TYR A 5 8.24 3.04 -8.17
CA TYR A 5 9.22 4.11 -8.06
C TYR A 5 10.51 3.76 -8.82
N LYS A 6 11.00 2.53 -8.69
CA LYS A 6 12.17 2.03 -9.44
C LYS A 6 11.94 2.05 -10.95
N ASP A 7 10.73 1.71 -11.38
CA ASP A 7 10.29 1.70 -12.78
C ASP A 7 10.06 3.13 -13.32
N GLY A 8 10.16 4.17 -12.49
CA GLY A 8 9.92 5.57 -12.88
C GLY A 8 8.46 5.92 -13.14
N ILE A 9 7.53 5.01 -12.82
CA ILE A 9 6.09 5.17 -13.01
C ILE A 9 5.51 6.09 -11.93
N LEU A 10 5.95 5.91 -10.68
CA LEU A 10 5.69 6.85 -9.60
C LEU A 10 6.87 7.83 -9.48
N LYS A 11 6.54 9.10 -9.30
CA LYS A 11 7.54 10.17 -9.10
C LYS A 11 7.84 10.31 -7.62
N LYS A 12 9.11 10.24 -7.24
CA LYS A 12 9.55 10.48 -5.85
C LYS A 12 9.18 11.90 -5.41
N PRO A 13 8.42 12.08 -4.31
CA PRO A 13 8.21 13.39 -3.71
C PRO A 13 9.53 14.05 -3.29
N ALA A 14 9.55 15.39 -3.28
CA ALA A 14 10.74 16.15 -2.88
C ALA A 14 11.13 15.84 -1.42
N HIS A 15 10.15 15.68 -0.53
CA HIS A 15 10.35 15.44 0.90
C HIS A 15 10.72 13.99 1.25
N TYR A 16 10.57 13.03 0.33
CA TYR A 16 11.01 11.66 0.58
C TYR A 16 12.53 11.54 0.48
N ALA A 17 13.17 10.91 1.46
CA ALA A 17 14.60 10.63 1.44
C ALA A 17 15.00 9.68 0.28
N TYR A 18 14.14 8.72 -0.07
CA TYR A 18 14.40 7.70 -1.08
C TYR A 18 13.16 7.47 -1.97
N PRO A 19 13.30 6.93 -3.19
CA PRO A 19 12.19 6.52 -4.07
C PRO A 19 11.54 5.24 -3.54
N PHE A 20 11.04 5.30 -2.31
CA PHE A 20 10.45 4.20 -1.57
C PHE A 20 9.30 4.74 -0.72
N PRO A 21 8.20 3.99 -0.50
CA PRO A 21 7.11 4.45 0.34
C PRO A 21 7.58 4.71 1.78
N ASP A 22 7.60 5.98 2.18
CA ASP A 22 7.89 6.36 3.56
C ASP A 22 6.64 6.16 4.42
N LEU A 23 6.65 5.14 5.27
CA LEU A 23 5.53 4.78 6.15
C LEU A 23 5.17 5.87 7.16
N LEU A 24 6.06 6.85 7.40
CA LEU A 24 5.79 7.99 8.28
C LEU A 24 5.20 9.20 7.54
N ALA A 25 5.24 9.21 6.20
CA ALA A 25 4.68 10.29 5.38
C ALA A 25 3.20 10.08 5.03
N PHE A 26 2.44 9.37 5.87
CA PHE A 26 1.06 8.97 5.60
C PHE A 26 0.14 10.13 5.18
N HIS A 27 0.24 11.27 5.86
CA HIS A 27 -0.59 12.44 5.56
C HIS A 27 -0.27 13.08 4.21
N ASP A 28 0.95 12.87 3.71
CA ASP A 28 1.48 13.46 2.49
C ASP A 28 1.57 12.45 1.32
N ALA A 29 0.98 11.25 1.51
CA ALA A 29 0.90 10.18 0.53
C ALA A 29 0.33 10.66 -0.81
N PRO A 30 1.14 10.81 -1.87
CA PRO A 30 0.74 11.54 -3.07
C PRO A 30 -0.16 10.72 -4.00
N THR A 31 -0.23 9.40 -3.83
CA THR A 31 -1.00 8.52 -4.71
C THR A 31 -1.95 7.57 -3.97
N PRO A 32 -3.09 7.19 -4.59
CA PRO A 32 -4.03 6.25 -3.97
C PRO A 32 -3.41 4.89 -3.62
N ILE A 33 -2.44 4.40 -4.41
CA ILE A 33 -1.77 3.12 -4.13
C ILE A 33 -0.90 3.20 -2.88
N GLU A 34 -0.32 4.36 -2.59
CA GLU A 34 0.43 4.61 -1.34
C GLU A 34 -0.51 4.75 -0.15
N GLN A 35 -1.60 5.52 -0.29
CA GLN A 35 -2.62 5.63 0.76
C GLN A 35 -3.18 4.26 1.16
N LYS A 36 -3.47 3.39 0.18
CA LYS A 36 -3.93 2.02 0.43
C LYS A 36 -2.87 1.18 1.16
N LEU A 37 -1.60 1.29 0.77
CA LEU A 37 -0.49 0.63 1.47
C LEU A 37 -0.38 1.10 2.92
N PHE A 38 -0.60 2.39 3.18
CA PHE A 38 -0.54 2.94 4.52
C PHE A 38 -1.70 2.46 5.40
N VAL A 39 -2.94 2.44 4.89
CA VAL A 39 -4.07 1.85 5.65
C VAL A 39 -3.80 0.37 5.92
N MET A 40 -3.31 -0.39 4.94
CA MET A 40 -2.91 -1.78 5.14
C MET A 40 -1.86 -1.95 6.26
N HIS A 41 -0.87 -1.06 6.32
CA HIS A 41 0.21 -1.16 7.29
C HIS A 41 -0.15 -0.61 8.68
N LEU A 42 -0.76 0.57 8.77
CA LEU A 42 -1.01 1.24 10.04
C LEU A 42 -2.29 0.73 10.71
N GLU A 43 -3.29 0.33 9.93
CA GLU A 43 -4.57 -0.13 10.46
C GLU A 43 -4.63 -1.66 10.48
N HIS A 44 -4.61 -2.30 9.31
CA HIS A 44 -4.93 -3.74 9.23
C HIS A 44 -3.88 -4.62 9.89
N ARG A 45 -2.59 -4.32 9.69
CA ARG A 45 -1.50 -5.03 10.41
C ARG A 45 -1.58 -4.82 11.92
N MET A 46 -1.96 -3.62 12.39
CA MET A 46 -2.14 -3.36 13.82
C MET A 46 -3.32 -4.13 14.39
N ARG A 47 -4.42 -4.29 13.63
CA ARG A 47 -5.53 -5.16 14.04
C ARG A 47 -5.14 -6.62 14.13
N THR A 48 -4.32 -7.13 13.21
CA THR A 48 -3.76 -8.48 13.33
C THR A 48 -2.92 -8.62 14.61
N PHE A 49 -1.99 -7.69 14.85
CA PHE A 49 -1.14 -7.72 16.03
C PHE A 49 -1.94 -7.62 17.34
N GLN A 50 -2.76 -6.57 17.46
CA GLN A 50 -3.55 -6.32 18.66
C GLN A 50 -4.61 -7.40 18.88
N GLY A 51 -5.25 -7.90 17.82
CA GLY A 51 -6.21 -8.99 17.91
C GLY A 51 -5.59 -10.25 18.48
N THR A 52 -4.42 -10.65 17.98
CA THR A 52 -3.68 -11.80 18.54
C THR A 52 -3.23 -11.53 19.98
N PHE A 53 -2.69 -10.33 20.26
CA PHE A 53 -2.19 -9.98 21.59
C PHE A 53 -3.28 -9.99 22.67
N HIS A 54 -4.50 -9.54 22.34
CA HIS A 54 -5.64 -9.50 23.27
C HIS A 54 -6.58 -10.71 23.13
N ALA A 55 -6.15 -11.79 22.48
CA ALA A 55 -6.93 -13.01 22.28
C ALA A 55 -8.31 -12.78 21.64
N ASN A 56 -8.42 -11.84 20.70
CA ASN A 56 -9.62 -11.58 19.91
C ASN A 56 -9.46 -12.18 18.50
N PRO A 57 -9.95 -13.41 18.26
CA PRO A 57 -9.75 -14.12 16.99
C PRO A 57 -10.45 -13.42 15.82
N ASP A 58 -11.62 -12.82 16.02
CA ASP A 58 -12.33 -12.10 14.97
C ASP A 58 -11.57 -10.84 14.55
N TYR A 59 -10.99 -10.12 15.52
CA TYR A 59 -10.17 -8.95 15.25
C TYR A 59 -8.87 -9.28 14.53
N ALA A 60 -8.22 -10.38 14.93
CA ALA A 60 -7.00 -10.84 14.26
C ALA A 60 -7.28 -11.30 12.81
N LEU A 61 -8.34 -12.09 12.63
CA LEU A 61 -8.66 -12.74 11.37
C LEU A 61 -9.42 -11.83 10.41
N TRP A 62 -10.64 -11.44 10.76
CA TRP A 62 -11.55 -10.75 9.83
C TRP A 62 -11.15 -9.30 9.62
N TYR A 63 -10.87 -8.58 10.69
CA TYR A 63 -10.58 -7.14 10.61
C TYR A 63 -9.09 -6.83 10.36
N GLY A 64 -8.20 -7.79 10.60
CA GLY A 64 -6.76 -7.67 10.37
C GLY A 64 -6.30 -8.42 9.12
N TRP A 65 -6.20 -9.75 9.21
CA TRP A 65 -5.60 -10.57 8.16
C TRP A 65 -6.36 -10.52 6.83
N SER A 66 -7.68 -10.72 6.87
CA SER A 66 -8.51 -10.69 5.67
C SER A 66 -8.46 -9.32 4.98
N GLU A 67 -8.44 -8.23 5.75
CA GLU A 67 -8.28 -6.87 5.23
C GLU A 67 -6.90 -6.64 4.60
N MET A 68 -5.81 -7.14 5.21
CA MET A 68 -4.49 -7.10 4.58
C MET A 68 -4.45 -7.87 3.26
N LYS A 69 -5.12 -9.04 3.19
CA LYS A 69 -5.21 -9.83 1.97
C LYS A 69 -6.00 -9.10 0.88
N ARG A 70 -7.11 -8.45 1.23
CA ARG A 70 -7.89 -7.62 0.31
C ARG A 70 -7.07 -6.43 -0.20
N ALA A 71 -6.46 -5.67 0.69
CA ALA A 71 -5.62 -4.53 0.32
C ALA A 71 -4.46 -4.94 -0.60
N LEU A 72 -3.81 -6.08 -0.35
CA LEU A 72 -2.74 -6.59 -1.22
C LEU A 72 -3.24 -6.87 -2.65
N THR A 73 -4.41 -7.48 -2.79
CA THR A 73 -5.03 -7.72 -4.11
C THR A 73 -5.31 -6.42 -4.85
N GLU A 74 -5.88 -5.43 -4.15
CA GLU A 74 -6.16 -4.11 -4.72
C GLU A 74 -4.88 -3.38 -5.13
N ILE A 75 -3.85 -3.37 -4.27
CA ILE A 75 -2.55 -2.75 -4.56
C ILE A 75 -1.91 -3.39 -5.82
N ARG A 76 -2.03 -4.72 -5.99
CA ARG A 76 -1.53 -5.40 -7.19
C ARG A 76 -2.28 -4.96 -8.45
N ALA A 77 -3.61 -4.91 -8.40
CA ALA A 77 -4.43 -4.44 -9.52
C ALA A 77 -4.13 -2.98 -9.89
N MET A 78 -3.98 -2.09 -8.89
CA MET A 78 -3.58 -0.70 -9.10
C MET A 78 -2.20 -0.58 -9.73
N ALA A 79 -1.24 -1.40 -9.29
CA ALA A 79 0.12 -1.41 -9.85
C ALA A 79 0.14 -1.87 -11.32
N GLU A 80 -0.67 -2.87 -11.66
CA GLU A 80 -0.85 -3.32 -13.06
C GLU A 80 -1.46 -2.22 -13.92
N GLU A 81 -2.50 -1.54 -13.43
CA GLU A 81 -3.14 -0.45 -14.15
C GLU A 81 -2.17 0.72 -14.39
N LEU A 82 -1.41 1.12 -13.37
CA LEU A 82 -0.38 2.16 -13.50
C LEU A 82 0.68 1.78 -14.55
N ARG A 83 1.10 0.51 -14.58
CA ARG A 83 2.03 0.00 -15.60
C ARG A 83 1.42 0.03 -17.00
N ARG A 84 0.17 -0.38 -17.16
CA ARG A 84 -0.55 -0.32 -18.45
C ARG A 84 -0.66 1.12 -18.95
N ALA A 85 -1.08 2.03 -18.09
CA ALA A 85 -1.24 3.44 -18.42
C ALA A 85 0.08 4.14 -18.78
N HIS A 86 1.21 3.65 -18.25
CA HIS A 86 2.54 4.18 -18.55
C HIS A 86 3.11 3.69 -19.89
N GLN A 87 2.57 2.61 -20.48
CA GLN A 87 3.05 2.14 -21.78
C GLN A 87 2.72 3.16 -22.89
N PRO A 88 3.66 3.42 -23.82
CA PRO A 88 3.37 4.28 -24.94
C PRO A 88 2.22 3.68 -25.74
N ARG A 89 1.17 4.48 -25.96
CA ARG A 89 0.02 4.08 -26.76
C ARG A 89 0.54 3.74 -28.16
N LYS A 90 0.52 2.45 -28.53
CA LYS A 90 0.87 2.03 -29.90
C LYS A 90 -0.09 2.76 -30.84
N ARG A 91 0.46 3.66 -31.66
CA ARG A 91 -0.26 4.36 -32.73
C ARG A 91 -0.60 3.40 -33.85
#